data_AF-A0A918VZT6-F1
#
_entry.id   AF-A0A918VZT6-F1
#
_cell.length_a   1.000
_cell.length_b   1.000
_cell.length_c   1.000
_cell.angle_alpha   90.00
_cell.angle_beta   90.00
_cell.angle_gamma   90.00
#
_symmetry.space_group_name_H-M   'P 1'
#
loop_
_entity.id
_entity.type
_entity.pdbx_description
1 polymer ?
#
loop_
_entity_poly.entity_id
_entity_poly.type
_entity_poly.pdbx_seq_one_letter_code
_entity_poly.pdbx_strand_id
1 'polypeptide(L)'
;MTVSIATIEDVIRDEIRSAQADRPTPKAGWEPQVDSLVMISIALRIEEEFNVKLPEAAMPPGGFDDEDTCVAVFTQRVVELLEEQRTEEQPEGEHVS
;
A
#
# COMPACT_ATOMS: atom_id res chain seq x y z
N MET A 1 -10.18 -16.04 -1.42
CA MET A 1 -10.34 -15.39 -0.10
C MET A 1 -10.64 -13.92 -0.35
N THR A 2 -11.62 -13.32 0.32
CA THR A 2 -11.80 -11.86 0.25
C THR A 2 -10.83 -11.20 1.21
N VAL A 3 -9.88 -10.41 0.69
CA VAL A 3 -9.01 -9.58 1.52
C VAL A 3 -9.86 -8.53 2.24
N SER A 4 -9.66 -8.36 3.54
CA SER A 4 -10.39 -7.37 4.34
C SER A 4 -9.58 -6.08 4.46
N ILE A 5 -10.26 -4.94 4.66
CA ILE A 5 -9.61 -3.64 4.90
C ILE A 5 -8.65 -3.73 6.10
N ALA A 6 -9.07 -4.37 7.20
CA ALA A 6 -8.23 -4.57 8.38
C ALA A 6 -6.94 -5.34 8.06
N THR A 7 -7.02 -6.36 7.20
CA THR A 7 -5.84 -7.12 6.77
C THR A 7 -4.85 -6.25 6.00
N ILE A 8 -5.34 -5.35 5.14
CA ILE A 8 -4.50 -4.42 4.38
C ILE A 8 -3.83 -3.44 5.34
N GLU A 9 -4.60 -2.83 6.24
CA GLU A 9 -4.06 -1.89 7.22
C GLU A 9 -3.03 -2.53 8.14
N ASP A 10 -3.27 -3.76 8.61
CA ASP A 10 -2.36 -4.50 9.49
C ASP A 10 -1.01 -4.76 8.80
N VAL A 11 -1.03 -5.16 7.52
CA VAL A 11 0.20 -5.36 6.73
C VAL A 11 0.98 -4.05 6.57
N ILE A 12 0.29 -2.94 6.31
CA ILE A 12 0.94 -1.63 6.15
C ILE A 12 1.57 -1.18 7.48
N ARG A 13 0.83 -1.26 8.59
CA ARG A 13 1.32 -0.86 9.92
C ARG A 13 2.50 -1.74 10.38
N ASP A 14 2.45 -3.03 10.08
CA ASP A 14 3.56 -3.93 10.39
C ASP A 14 4.82 -3.57 9.61
N GLU A 15 4.69 -3.28 8.31
CA GLU A 15 5.82 -2.86 7.47
C GLU A 15 6.40 -1.50 7.91
N ILE A 16 5.54 -0.54 8.29
CA ILE A 16 6.01 0.75 8.85
C ILE A 16 6.87 0.51 10.09
N ARG A 17 6.39 -0.34 11.02
CA ARG A 17 7.14 -0.66 12.24
C ARG A 17 8.46 -1.35 11.93
N SER A 18 8.44 -2.32 11.01
CA SER A 18 9.63 -3.05 10.56
C SER A 18 10.67 -2.09 9.97
N ALA A 19 10.28 -1.29 8.97
CA ALA A 19 11.14 -0.35 8.29
C ALA A 19 11.66 0.79 9.18
N GLN A 20 10.91 1.17 10.23
CA GLN A 20 11.38 2.11 11.25
C GLN A 20 12.39 1.48 12.22
N ALA A 21 12.19 0.21 12.61
CA ALA A 21 13.09 -0.51 13.51
C ALA A 21 14.46 -0.78 12.88
N ASP A 22 14.51 -0.97 11.56
CA ASP A 22 15.74 -1.25 10.82
C ASP A 22 16.59 -0.01 10.53
N ARG A 23 16.20 1.18 11.04
CA ARG A 23 16.97 2.41 10.82
C ARG A 23 18.16 2.52 11.76
N PRO A 24 19.39 2.58 11.22
CA PRO A 24 20.60 2.75 12.05
C PRO A 24 20.77 4.19 12.55
N THR A 25 20.09 5.17 11.95
CA THR A 25 20.25 6.60 12.27
C THR A 25 18.94 7.18 12.82
N PRO A 26 19.00 7.95 13.92
CA PRO A 26 17.84 8.69 14.41
C PRO A 26 17.33 9.68 13.37
N LYS A 27 16.00 9.77 13.23
CA LYS A 27 15.37 10.78 12.38
C LYS A 27 15.66 12.19 12.88
N ALA A 28 15.98 13.11 11.98
CA ALA A 28 15.96 14.53 12.24
C ALA A 28 14.51 15.01 12.39
N GLY A 29 14.29 16.02 13.24
CA GLY A 29 12.93 16.51 13.55
C GLY A 29 12.17 17.16 12.39
N TRP A 30 12.80 17.33 11.22
CA TRP A 30 12.16 17.82 9.99
C TRP A 30 11.78 16.67 9.04
N GLU A 31 12.20 15.44 9.32
CA GLU A 31 11.90 14.29 8.47
C GLU A 31 10.49 13.76 8.74
N PRO A 32 9.77 13.34 7.69
CA PRO A 32 8.43 12.78 7.84
C PRO A 32 8.45 11.46 8.62
N GLN A 33 7.34 11.14 9.28
CA GLN A 33 7.18 9.88 10.02
C GLN A 33 7.23 8.66 9.09
N VAL A 34 6.77 8.82 7.85
CA VAL A 34 6.92 7.85 6.78
C VAL A 34 7.62 8.55 5.62
N ASP A 35 8.90 8.28 5.39
CA ASP A 35 9.62 8.87 4.26
C ASP A 35 9.53 7.99 3.01
N SER A 36 10.16 8.43 1.92
CA SER A 36 10.17 7.72 0.64
C SER A 36 10.71 6.30 0.72
N LEU A 37 11.68 6.01 1.58
CA LEU A 37 12.23 4.66 1.71
C LEU A 37 11.24 3.72 2.41
N VAL A 38 10.54 4.20 3.43
CA VAL A 38 9.48 3.42 4.07
C VAL A 38 8.31 3.25 3.11
N MET A 39 7.92 4.28 2.36
CA MET A 39 6.87 4.15 1.34
C MET A 39 7.20 3.09 0.27
N ILE A 40 8.45 3.04 -0.19
CA ILE A 40 8.89 1.99 -1.13
C ILE A 40 8.79 0.61 -0.49
N SER A 41 9.19 0.47 0.78
CA SER A 41 9.13 -0.81 1.49
C SER A 41 7.68 -1.29 1.66
N ILE A 42 6.77 -0.38 2.04
CA ILE A 42 5.32 -0.62 2.07
C ILE A 42 4.80 -1.06 0.70
N ALA A 43 5.16 -0.35 -0.36
CA ALA A 43 4.69 -0.67 -1.70
C ALA A 43 5.11 -2.09 -2.11
N LEU A 44 6.38 -2.45 -1.91
CA LEU A 44 6.89 -3.79 -2.22
C LEU A 44 6.16 -4.88 -1.40
N ARG A 45 5.94 -4.64 -0.11
CA ARG A 45 5.23 -5.59 0.77
C ARG A 45 3.78 -5.80 0.31
N ILE A 46 3.10 -4.73 -0.09
CA ILE A 46 1.73 -4.77 -0.63
C ILE A 46 1.68 -5.57 -1.93
N GLU A 47 2.59 -5.29 -2.88
CA GLU A 47 2.63 -5.97 -4.17
C GLU A 47 2.86 -7.48 -4.00
N GLU A 48 3.74 -7.86 -3.07
CA GLU A 48 4.01 -9.27 -2.72
C GLU A 48 2.80 -9.95 -2.07
N GLU A 49 2.19 -9.32 -1.06
CA GLU A 49 1.14 -9.94 -0.24
C GLU A 49 -0.21 -10.03 -0.96
N PHE A 50 -0.54 -9.02 -1.78
CA PHE A 50 -1.86 -8.90 -2.42
C PHE A 50 -1.84 -9.15 -3.93
N ASN A 51 -0.67 -9.38 -4.52
CA ASN A 51 -0.50 -9.60 -5.96
C ASN A 51 -1.11 -8.44 -6.80
N VAL A 52 -0.92 -7.21 -6.32
CA VAL A 52 -1.28 -5.97 -7.01
C VAL A 52 -0.02 -5.30 -7.56
N LYS A 53 -0.19 -4.29 -8.44
CA LYS A 53 0.90 -3.40 -8.84
C LYS A 53 0.56 -1.97 -8.49
N LEU A 54 1.33 -1.35 -7.62
CA LEU A 54 1.13 0.02 -7.22
C LEU A 54 1.80 0.94 -8.26
N PRO A 55 1.06 1.89 -8.86
CA PRO A 55 1.68 2.85 -9.76
C PRO A 55 2.63 3.75 -8.97
N GLU A 56 3.76 4.15 -9.56
CA GLU A 56 4.72 5.07 -8.91
C GLU A 56 4.06 6.38 -8.47
N ALA A 57 3.03 6.82 -9.20
CA ALA A 57 2.22 8.00 -8.89
C ALA A 57 1.36 7.86 -7.61
N ALA A 58 1.26 6.66 -7.02
CA ALA A 58 0.59 6.43 -5.75
C ALA A 58 1.38 6.98 -4.55
N MET A 59 2.67 7.25 -4.71
CA MET A 59 3.53 7.78 -3.65
C MET A 59 3.62 9.31 -3.73
N PRO A 60 3.14 10.07 -2.72
CA PRO A 60 3.32 11.51 -2.70
C PRO A 60 4.80 11.90 -2.57
N PRO A 61 5.21 13.04 -3.14
CA PRO A 61 6.58 13.51 -3.01
C PRO A 61 6.90 13.84 -1.54
N GLY A 62 7.99 13.25 -1.03
CA GLY A 62 8.54 13.57 0.29
C GLY A 62 8.14 12.61 1.41
N GLY A 63 6.96 11.98 1.36
CA GLY A 63 6.48 11.10 2.42
C GLY A 63 5.17 11.55 3.07
N PHE A 64 4.88 11.00 4.24
CA PHE A 64 3.77 11.36 5.11
C PHE A 64 4.26 11.78 6.48
N ASP A 65 3.73 12.90 6.98
CA ASP A 65 4.05 13.42 8.31
C ASP A 65 3.43 12.55 9.42
N ASP A 66 2.43 11.71 9.10
CA ASP A 66 1.74 10.83 10.02
C ASP A 66 1.47 9.43 9.42
N GLU A 67 1.52 8.42 10.29
CA GLU A 67 1.30 7.01 9.95
C GLU A 67 -0.13 6.76 9.45
N ASP A 68 -1.13 7.37 10.09
CA ASP A 68 -2.54 7.10 9.78
C ASP A 68 -2.93 7.54 8.36
N THR A 69 -2.44 8.71 7.92
CA THR A 69 -2.65 9.19 6.55
C THR A 69 -1.97 8.27 5.55
N CYS A 70 -0.76 7.80 5.85
CA CYS A 70 -0.06 6.83 5.01
C CYS A 70 -0.88 5.54 4.85
N VAL A 71 -1.32 4.97 5.97
CA VAL A 71 -2.12 3.74 6.00
C VAL A 71 -3.43 3.91 5.23
N ALA A 72 -4.15 5.02 5.43
CA ALA A 72 -5.39 5.31 4.74
C ALA A 72 -5.20 5.40 3.21
N VAL A 73 -4.16 6.11 2.76
CA VAL A 73 -3.86 6.27 1.33
C VAL A 73 -3.51 4.94 0.68
N PHE A 74 -2.56 4.19 1.23
CA PHE A 74 -2.19 2.89 0.66
C PHE A 74 -3.36 1.90 0.69
N THR A 75 -4.13 1.87 1.79
CA THR A 75 -5.31 1.00 1.89
C THR A 75 -6.32 1.30 0.81
N GLN A 76 -6.65 2.58 0.59
CA GLN A 76 -7.56 2.98 -0.48
C GLN A 76 -7.07 2.50 -1.85
N ARG A 77 -5.76 2.69 -2.15
CA ARG A 77 -5.19 2.26 -3.43
C ARG A 77 -5.24 0.76 -3.65
N VAL A 78 -4.95 -0.02 -2.61
CA VAL A 78 -5.03 -1.49 -2.69
C VAL A 78 -6.46 -1.94 -2.93
N VAL A 79 -7.44 -1.32 -2.27
CA VAL A 79 -8.86 -1.62 -2.50
C VAL A 79 -9.25 -1.31 -3.95
N GLU A 80 -8.89 -0.14 -4.47
CA GLU A 80 -9.14 0.25 -5.87
C GLU A 80 -8.55 -0.79 -6.85
N LEU A 81 -7.30 -1.19 -6.66
CA LEU A 81 -6.63 -2.18 -7.52
C LEU A 81 -7.24 -3.58 -7.44
N LEU A 82 -7.67 -4.01 -6.25
CA LEU A 82 -8.34 -5.31 -6.08
C LEU A 82 -9.74 -5.33 -6.71
N GLU A 83 -10.45 -4.19 -6.73
CA GLU A 83 -11.74 -4.04 -7.41
C GLU A 83 -11.58 -4.04 -8.93
N GLU A 84 -10.55 -3.36 -9.45
CA GLU A 84 -10.19 -3.36 -10.87
C GLU A 84 -9.89 -4.79 -11.35
N GLN A 85 -9.03 -5.54 -10.65
CA GLN A 85 -8.69 -6.92 -11.00
C GLN A 85 -9.92 -7.83 -11.07
N ARG A 86 -10.83 -7.75 -10.09
CA ARG A 86 -12.07 -8.55 -10.09
C ARG A 86 -12.96 -8.24 -11.27
N THR A 87 -12.97 -6.99 -11.72
CA THR A 87 -13.76 -6.56 -12.88
C THR A 87 -13.16 -7.12 -14.17
N GLU A 88 -11.84 -7.18 -14.28
CA GLU A 88 -11.13 -7.75 -15.42
C GLU A 88 -11.22 -9.29 -15.49
N GLU A 89 -11.28 -9.97 -14.34
CA GLU A 89 -11.40 -11.43 -14.22
C GLU A 89 -12.81 -11.96 -14.57
N GLN A 90 -13.79 -11.10 -14.81
CA GLN A 90 -15.15 -11.46 -15.19
C GLN A 90 -15.40 -11.13 -16.68
N PRO A 91 -14.83 -11.88 -17.64
CA PRO A 91 -15.13 -11.66 -19.05
C PRO A 91 -16.59 -12.05 -19.33
N GLU A 92 -17.21 -11.22 -20.17
CA GLU A 92 -18.57 -11.31 -20.67
C GLU A 92 -19.01 -12.75 -20.94
N GLY A 93 -20.03 -13.21 -20.21
CA GLY A 93 -20.76 -14.42 -20.55
C GLY A 93 -21.41 -14.24 -21.91
N GLU A 94 -20.84 -14.91 -22.92
CA GLU A 94 -21.52 -15.57 -24.03
C GLU A 94 -22.81 -14.88 -24.52
N HIS A 95 -22.68 -13.91 -25.42
CA HIS A 95 -23.78 -13.52 -26.29
C HIS A 95 -23.75 -14.39 -27.55
N VAL A 96 -24.32 -15.61 -27.45
CA VAL A 96 -24.75 -16.37 -28.63
C VAL A 96 -26.21 -16.00 -28.89
N SER A 97 -26.44 -15.25 -29.95
CA SER A 97 -27.71 -15.22 -30.70
C SER A 97 -27.41 -14.95 -32.17
#